data_AF-A0A1S9AUQ7-F1
#
_entry.id   AF-A0A1S9AUQ7-F1
#
_cell.length_a   1.000
_cell.length_b   1.000
_cell.length_c   1.000
_cell.angle_alpha   90.00
_cell.angle_beta   90.00
_cell.angle_gamma   90.00
#
_symmetry.space_group_name_H-M   'P 1'
#
loop_
_entity.id
_entity.type
_entity.pdbx_description
1 polymer ?
#
loop_
_entity_poly.entity_id
_entity_poly.type
_entity_poly.pdbx_seq_one_letter_code
_entity_poly.pdbx_strand_id
1 'polypeptide(L)'
;MAVNTARPPAAQPRQNTPREIVPPPAPEPARPVEADDAPEPERAPRPERKARRQSTWSIFSLVERVLNVDGLFRDGVPVRFLPHTLFVMFLILLYIGNTHYATRMNRSIQKLKTETEDLRADYTTLKADYMEASKQSEVARRVAAYGLVESSSPPFRITVPAGGLDEAELDQAPVLTADSIAARAVRDSLAAAGANPVITPSTTPETPAEAEQH
;
A
#
# COMPACT_ATOMS: atom_id res chain seq x y z
N MET A 1 -18.19 -26.38 47.26
CA MET A 1 -16.86 -26.43 46.63
C MET A 1 -17.09 -26.48 45.11
N ALA A 2 -16.87 -25.36 44.41
CA ALA A 2 -17.01 -25.30 42.96
C ALA A 2 -15.67 -25.67 42.32
N VAL A 3 -15.63 -26.77 41.59
CA VAL A 3 -14.47 -27.20 40.80
C VAL A 3 -14.52 -26.48 39.45
N ASN A 4 -13.54 -25.61 39.22
CA ASN A 4 -13.39 -24.84 37.99
C ASN A 4 -12.75 -25.74 36.92
N THR A 5 -13.50 -26.07 35.87
CA THR A 5 -13.00 -26.79 34.70
C THR A 5 -12.18 -25.82 33.83
N ALA A 6 -10.86 -25.96 33.86
CA ALA A 6 -9.94 -25.14 33.07
C ALA A 6 -10.11 -25.42 31.56
N ARG A 7 -10.47 -24.38 30.80
CA ARG A 7 -10.52 -24.36 29.33
C ARG A 7 -9.09 -24.26 28.78
N PRO A 8 -8.66 -25.07 27.80
CA PRO A 8 -7.33 -24.95 27.23
C PRO A 8 -7.19 -23.63 26.43
N PRO A 9 -6.02 -22.97 26.46
CA PRO A 9 -5.80 -21.71 25.76
C PRO A 9 -5.77 -21.94 24.24
N ALA A 10 -6.57 -21.16 23.52
CA ALA A 10 -6.58 -21.13 22.05
C ALA A 10 -5.21 -20.67 21.52
N ALA A 11 -4.67 -21.42 20.55
CA ALA A 11 -3.43 -21.08 19.87
C ALA A 11 -3.59 -19.76 19.10
N GLN A 12 -2.69 -18.81 19.35
CA GLN A 12 -2.68 -17.51 18.68
C GLN A 12 -2.25 -17.66 17.21
N PRO A 13 -2.90 -16.98 16.25
CA PRO A 13 -2.43 -16.93 14.87
C PRO A 13 -1.10 -16.17 14.81
N ARG A 14 -0.07 -16.78 14.21
CA ARG A 14 1.29 -16.22 14.12
C ARG A 14 1.26 -14.91 13.35
N GLN A 15 1.54 -13.80 14.03
CA GLN A 15 1.85 -12.51 13.40
C GLN A 15 3.23 -12.61 12.73
N ASN A 16 3.26 -12.53 11.40
CA ASN A 16 4.49 -12.31 10.65
C ASN A 16 4.81 -10.82 10.65
N THR A 17 5.63 -10.37 11.61
CA THR A 17 6.31 -9.07 11.55
C THR A 17 7.59 -9.23 10.71
N PRO A 18 7.85 -8.38 9.71
CA PRO A 18 9.14 -8.39 9.02
C PRO A 18 10.28 -8.14 10.03
N ARG A 19 11.30 -9.01 10.05
CA ARG A 19 12.50 -8.84 10.89
C ARG A 19 13.19 -7.53 10.52
N GLU A 20 13.34 -6.63 11.49
CA GLU A 20 14.26 -5.51 11.42
C GLU A 20 15.70 -6.06 11.40
N ILE A 21 16.43 -5.73 10.34
CA ILE A 21 17.83 -6.15 10.16
C ILE A 21 18.68 -5.22 11.04
N VAL A 22 18.99 -5.67 12.26
CA VAL A 22 19.99 -5.02 13.11
C VAL A 22 21.38 -5.44 12.62
N PRO A 23 22.26 -4.52 12.18
CA PRO A 23 23.63 -4.88 11.84
C PRO A 23 24.39 -5.37 13.09
N PRO A 24 25.34 -6.32 12.94
CA PRO A 24 26.02 -6.98 14.05
C PRO A 24 26.85 -6.00 14.90
N PRO A 25 26.94 -6.18 16.22
CA PRO A 25 27.79 -5.35 17.07
C PRO A 25 29.28 -5.63 16.77
N ALA A 26 30.05 -4.57 16.53
CA ALA A 26 31.50 -4.66 16.36
C ALA A 26 32.18 -5.15 17.67
N PRO A 27 33.31 -5.89 17.57
CA PRO A 27 33.97 -6.53 18.72
C PRO A 27 34.59 -5.49 19.67
N GLU A 28 34.31 -5.66 20.97
CA GLU A 28 34.83 -4.86 22.07
C GLU A 28 36.38 -5.01 22.19
N PRO A 29 37.15 -3.91 22.20
CA PRO A 29 38.53 -3.97 22.68
C PRO A 29 38.57 -3.95 24.22
N ALA A 30 39.38 -4.86 24.77
CA ALA A 30 39.54 -5.14 26.19
C ALA A 30 39.97 -3.93 27.05
N ARG A 31 39.43 -3.91 28.27
CA ARG A 31 39.65 -2.95 29.38
C ARG A 31 41.11 -2.88 29.85
N PRO A 32 41.54 -1.73 30.39
CA PRO A 32 42.39 -1.73 31.59
C PRO A 32 41.60 -1.35 32.85
N VAL A 33 42.01 -1.97 33.95
CA VAL A 33 41.39 -2.00 35.28
C VAL A 33 41.93 -0.87 36.16
N GLU A 34 41.06 -0.31 37.00
CA GLU A 34 41.28 0.41 38.26
C GLU A 34 42.35 1.52 38.35
N ALA A 35 41.86 2.75 38.52
CA ALA A 35 42.44 3.68 39.48
C ALA A 35 41.28 4.28 40.29
N ASP A 36 41.27 3.94 41.58
CA ASP A 36 40.50 4.58 42.64
C ASP A 36 40.76 6.10 42.69
N ASP A 37 39.82 6.80 43.32
CA ASP A 37 39.82 8.20 43.78
C ASP A 37 39.04 9.25 42.96
N ALA A 38 37.92 9.67 43.59
CA ALA A 38 37.17 10.94 43.47
C ALA A 38 35.94 11.00 42.52
N PRO A 39 34.93 11.84 42.85
CA PRO A 39 33.84 11.59 43.80
C PRO A 39 32.49 11.30 43.10
N GLU A 40 31.57 10.65 43.81
CA GLU A 40 30.21 10.29 43.40
C GLU A 40 29.46 11.47 42.69
N PRO A 41 29.05 11.35 41.42
CA PRO A 41 28.14 12.31 40.83
C PRO A 41 26.72 12.04 41.35
N GLU A 42 26.33 12.87 42.32
CA GLU A 42 25.00 13.34 42.68
C GLU A 42 23.84 12.73 41.83
N ARG A 43 23.05 11.86 42.46
CA ARG A 43 21.85 11.24 41.88
C ARG A 43 20.91 12.31 41.30
N ALA A 44 20.80 12.36 39.98
CA ALA A 44 19.83 13.22 39.31
C ALA A 44 18.40 12.94 39.81
N PRO A 45 17.62 13.95 40.24
CA PRO A 45 16.24 13.75 40.64
C PRO A 45 15.39 13.36 39.43
N ARG A 46 14.56 12.31 39.60
CA ARG A 46 13.58 11.87 38.59
C ARG A 46 12.69 13.05 38.19
N PRO A 47 12.43 13.31 36.90
CA PRO A 47 11.60 14.43 36.51
C PRO A 47 10.18 14.26 37.07
N GLU A 48 9.77 15.19 37.94
CA GLU A 48 8.39 15.36 38.39
C GLU A 48 7.49 15.52 37.16
N ARG A 49 6.46 14.68 37.06
CA ARG A 49 5.39 14.83 36.06
C ARG A 49 4.68 16.16 36.33
N LYS A 50 5.05 17.19 35.57
CA LYS A 50 4.39 18.49 35.55
C LYS A 50 2.89 18.26 35.36
N ALA A 51 2.11 18.57 36.39
CA ALA A 51 0.67 18.68 36.29
C ALA A 51 0.36 19.62 35.13
N ARG A 52 -0.37 19.12 34.13
CA ARG A 52 -0.84 19.93 33.00
C ARG A 52 -1.68 21.06 33.59
N ARG A 53 -1.11 22.26 33.69
CA ARG A 53 -1.87 23.49 33.87
C ARG A 53 -2.75 23.63 32.62
N GLN A 54 -3.97 23.13 32.72
CA GLN A 54 -4.99 23.47 31.75
C GLN A 54 -5.21 24.97 31.90
N SER A 55 -4.76 25.72 30.90
CA SER A 55 -4.97 27.16 30.81
C SER A 55 -6.44 27.38 30.51
N THR A 56 -7.19 27.54 31.59
CA THR A 56 -8.59 27.89 31.66
C THR A 56 -8.77 29.36 31.32
N TRP A 57 -8.34 29.78 30.13
CA TRP A 57 -8.89 30.99 29.55
C TRP A 57 -10.29 30.64 29.05
N SER A 58 -11.18 30.52 30.03
CA SER A 58 -12.55 30.06 29.88
C SER A 58 -13.26 31.08 29.03
N ILE A 59 -13.65 30.70 27.82
CA ILE A 59 -14.40 31.53 26.89
C ILE A 59 -15.65 32.13 27.58
N PHE A 60 -16.16 31.46 28.62
CA PHE A 60 -17.19 31.98 29.52
C PHE A 60 -16.81 33.27 30.25
N SER A 61 -15.58 33.42 30.77
CA SER A 61 -15.15 34.65 31.46
C SER A 61 -14.95 35.83 30.52
N LEU A 62 -14.71 35.56 29.24
CA LEU A 62 -14.65 36.57 28.19
C LEU A 62 -16.05 37.05 27.81
N VAL A 63 -16.99 36.11 27.69
CA VAL A 63 -18.41 36.39 27.46
C VAL A 63 -19.01 37.17 28.63
N GLU A 64 -18.68 36.80 29.87
CA GLU A 64 -19.10 37.49 31.11
C GLU A 64 -18.47 38.88 31.28
N ARG A 65 -17.28 39.12 30.73
CA ARG A 65 -16.64 40.44 30.73
C ARG A 65 -17.23 41.39 29.68
N VAL A 66 -17.62 40.87 28.52
CA VAL A 66 -18.19 41.66 27.41
C VAL A 66 -19.68 41.94 27.65
N LEU A 67 -20.42 40.92 28.08
CA LEU A 67 -21.79 41.05 28.54
C LEU A 67 -21.71 41.32 30.04
N ASN A 68 -21.81 42.58 30.51
CA ASN A 68 -21.81 42.90 31.95
C ASN A 68 -23.01 42.27 32.67
N VAL A 69 -22.97 40.96 32.90
CA VAL A 69 -24.10 40.16 33.40
C VAL A 69 -24.45 40.57 34.82
N ASP A 70 -23.45 40.85 35.67
CA ASP A 70 -23.65 41.32 37.05
C ASP A 70 -24.47 42.62 37.14
N GLY A 71 -24.19 43.59 36.26
CA GLY A 71 -24.96 44.84 36.20
C GLY A 71 -26.36 44.62 35.63
N LEU A 72 -26.47 43.78 34.60
CA LEU A 72 -27.74 43.48 33.93
C LEU A 72 -28.72 42.69 34.82
N PHE A 73 -28.21 41.82 35.70
CA PHE A 73 -29.04 41.09 36.66
C PHE A 73 -29.45 41.93 37.87
N ARG A 74 -28.62 42.90 38.30
CA ARG A 74 -28.94 43.76 39.44
C ARG A 74 -29.97 44.85 39.10
N ASP A 75 -29.84 45.45 37.92
CA ASP A 75 -30.72 46.55 37.47
C ASP A 75 -31.90 46.04 36.60
N GLY A 76 -31.95 44.73 36.34
CA GLY A 76 -32.95 44.07 35.50
C GLY A 76 -32.67 44.23 34.00
N VAL A 77 -33.05 43.22 33.21
CA VAL A 77 -32.83 43.22 31.75
C VAL A 77 -33.82 44.19 31.09
N PRO A 78 -33.36 45.25 30.40
CA PRO A 78 -34.27 46.16 29.71
C PRO A 78 -34.98 45.43 28.56
N VAL A 79 -36.32 45.58 28.47
CA VAL A 79 -37.20 44.87 27.52
C VAL A 79 -36.80 45.08 26.05
N ARG A 80 -36.08 46.16 25.74
CA ARG A 80 -35.54 46.46 24.41
C ARG A 80 -34.49 45.47 23.91
N PHE A 81 -33.76 44.80 24.82
CA PHE A 81 -32.73 43.82 24.46
C PHE A 81 -33.27 42.40 24.30
N LEU A 82 -34.50 42.15 24.78
CA LEU A 82 -35.13 40.84 24.73
C LEU A 82 -35.16 40.18 23.33
N PRO A 83 -35.56 40.87 22.24
CA PRO A 83 -35.54 40.26 20.90
C PRO A 83 -34.12 39.96 20.39
N HIS A 84 -33.13 40.78 20.77
CA HIS A 84 -31.73 40.58 20.38
C HIS A 84 -31.13 39.36 21.09
N THR A 85 -31.38 39.20 22.38
CA THR A 85 -30.92 38.04 23.16
C THR A 85 -31.56 36.75 22.65
N LEU A 86 -32.84 36.75 22.29
CA LEU A 86 -33.51 35.58 21.70
C LEU A 86 -32.90 35.19 20.35
N PHE A 87 -32.54 36.18 19.52
CA PHE A 87 -31.85 35.91 18.25
C PHE A 87 -30.47 35.26 18.47
N VAL A 88 -29.68 35.77 19.42
CA VAL A 88 -28.38 35.17 19.75
C VAL A 88 -28.54 33.76 20.33
N MET A 89 -29.52 33.56 21.22
CA MET A 89 -29.84 32.24 21.77
C MET A 89 -30.21 31.26 20.65
N PHE A 90 -31.01 31.70 19.69
CA PHE A 90 -31.37 30.90 18.52
C PHE A 90 -30.13 30.50 17.69
N LEU A 91 -29.21 31.44 17.44
CA LEU A 91 -27.95 31.15 16.74
C LEU A 91 -27.08 30.14 17.51
N ILE A 92 -27.01 30.24 18.84
CA ILE A 92 -26.29 29.28 19.68
C ILE A 92 -26.93 27.89 19.56
N LEU A 93 -28.26 27.80 19.60
CA LEU A 93 -28.99 26.54 19.45
C LEU A 93 -28.76 25.92 18.07
N LEU A 94 -28.79 26.74 17.02
CA LEU A 94 -28.48 26.34 15.65
C LEU A 94 -27.04 25.83 15.53
N TYR A 95 -26.08 26.49 16.18
CA TYR A 95 -24.68 26.07 16.19
C TYR A 95 -24.46 24.72 16.88
N ILE A 96 -25.06 24.52 18.06
CA ILE A 96 -24.99 23.24 18.79
C ILE A 96 -25.65 22.15 17.95
N GLY A 97 -26.81 22.44 17.35
CA GLY A 97 -27.50 21.54 16.44
C GLY A 97 -26.62 21.13 15.26
N ASN A 98 -26.02 22.10 14.56
CA ASN A 98 -25.15 21.85 13.42
C ASN A 98 -23.91 21.02 13.82
N THR A 99 -23.31 21.32 14.97
CA THR A 99 -22.16 20.56 15.51
C THR A 99 -22.52 19.10 15.79
N HIS A 100 -23.72 18.86 16.34
CA HIS A 100 -24.21 17.50 16.58
C HIS A 100 -24.43 16.72 15.27
N TYR A 101 -24.99 17.39 14.25
CA TYR A 101 -25.13 16.80 12.91
C TYR A 101 -23.76 16.48 12.28
N ALA A 102 -22.79 17.38 12.38
CA ALA A 102 -21.43 17.17 11.87
C ALA A 102 -20.77 15.94 12.52
N THR A 103 -21.00 15.73 13.82
CA THR A 103 -20.46 14.56 14.54
C THR A 103 -21.06 13.25 14.02
N ARG A 104 -22.38 13.21 13.79
CA ARG A 104 -23.05 12.03 13.22
C ARG A 104 -22.58 11.77 11.79
N MET A 105 -22.46 12.82 10.98
CA MET A 105 -22.00 12.75 9.59
C MET A 105 -20.55 12.24 9.51
N ASN A 106 -19.66 12.72 10.39
CA ASN A 106 -18.28 12.25 10.44
C ASN A 106 -18.23 10.74 10.74
N ARG A 107 -19.02 10.26 11.71
CA ARG A 107 -19.07 8.84 12.04
C ARG A 107 -19.58 7.98 10.87
N SER A 108 -20.58 8.45 10.11
CA SER A 108 -21.02 7.74 8.91
C SER A 108 -19.94 7.73 7.84
N ILE A 109 -19.24 8.84 7.60
CA ILE A 109 -18.14 8.91 6.63
C ILE A 109 -17.06 7.88 6.98
N GLN A 110 -16.67 7.79 8.25
CA GLN A 110 -15.67 6.80 8.67
C GLN A 110 -16.15 5.36 8.43
N LYS A 111 -17.41 5.06 8.76
CA LYS A 111 -17.99 3.73 8.51
C LYS A 111 -18.00 3.38 7.03
N LEU A 112 -18.48 4.28 6.17
CA LEU A 112 -18.51 4.07 4.71
C LEU A 112 -17.10 3.90 4.14
N LYS A 113 -16.11 4.63 4.66
CA LYS A 113 -14.71 4.49 4.26
C LYS A 113 -14.17 3.10 4.59
N THR A 114 -14.43 2.61 5.80
CA THR A 114 -14.05 1.23 6.18
C THR A 114 -14.74 0.21 5.28
N GLU A 115 -16.04 0.33 5.05
CA GLU A 115 -16.78 -0.60 4.16
C GLU A 115 -16.22 -0.60 2.73
N THR A 116 -15.81 0.55 2.21
CA THR A 116 -15.21 0.65 0.87
C THR A 116 -13.82 0.01 0.83
N GLU A 117 -13.02 0.17 1.89
CA GLU A 117 -11.70 -0.44 1.98
C GLU A 117 -11.81 -1.97 2.11
N ASP A 118 -12.75 -2.45 2.92
CA ASP A 118 -13.04 -3.88 3.08
C ASP A 118 -13.47 -4.48 1.72
N LEU A 119 -14.40 -3.83 1.01
CA LEU A 119 -14.85 -4.29 -0.31
C LEU A 119 -13.70 -4.28 -1.34
N ARG A 120 -12.79 -3.30 -1.25
CA ARG A 120 -11.61 -3.23 -2.11
C ARG A 120 -10.67 -4.40 -1.83
N ALA A 121 -10.45 -4.75 -0.57
CA ALA A 121 -9.63 -5.89 -0.18
C ALA A 121 -10.24 -7.21 -0.70
N ASP A 122 -11.55 -7.40 -0.53
CA ASP A 122 -12.27 -8.57 -1.04
C ASP A 122 -12.14 -8.70 -2.55
N TYR A 123 -12.35 -7.60 -3.29
CA TYR A 123 -12.18 -7.59 -4.74
C TYR A 123 -10.75 -7.95 -5.15
N THR A 124 -9.74 -7.39 -4.49
CA THR A 124 -8.35 -7.69 -4.84
C THR A 124 -8.00 -9.15 -4.60
N THR A 125 -8.51 -9.74 -3.52
CA THR A 125 -8.31 -11.16 -3.19
C THR A 125 -9.01 -12.05 -4.21
N LEU A 126 -10.30 -11.81 -4.45
CA LEU A 126 -11.09 -12.58 -5.41
C LEU A 126 -10.52 -12.49 -6.83
N LYS A 127 -10.03 -11.31 -7.22
CA LYS A 127 -9.35 -11.13 -8.50
C LYS A 127 -8.07 -11.95 -8.56
N ALA A 128 -7.26 -11.99 -7.50
CA ALA A 128 -6.05 -12.80 -7.46
C ALA A 128 -6.37 -14.30 -7.62
N ASP A 129 -7.38 -14.79 -6.90
CA ASP A 129 -7.84 -16.18 -6.99
C ASP A 129 -8.36 -16.52 -8.40
N TYR A 130 -9.13 -15.61 -9.02
CA TYR A 130 -9.59 -15.76 -10.39
C TYR A 130 -8.42 -15.81 -11.38
N MET A 131 -7.46 -14.89 -11.23
CA MET A 131 -6.29 -14.85 -12.10
C MET A 131 -5.47 -16.15 -11.96
N GLU A 132 -5.30 -16.66 -10.74
CA GLU A 132 -4.65 -17.96 -10.51
C GLU A 132 -5.42 -19.11 -11.16
N ALA A 133 -6.73 -19.19 -10.94
CA ALA A 133 -7.58 -20.22 -11.53
C ALA A 133 -7.62 -20.16 -13.06
N SER A 134 -7.44 -18.98 -13.65
CA SER A 134 -7.41 -18.76 -15.09
C SER A 134 -6.04 -19.00 -15.74
N LYS A 135 -4.98 -19.24 -14.97
CA LYS A 135 -3.67 -19.61 -15.51
C LYS A 135 -3.78 -20.91 -16.32
N GLN A 136 -3.12 -20.94 -17.47
CA GLN A 136 -3.17 -22.09 -18.40
C GLN A 136 -2.78 -23.40 -17.71
N SER A 137 -1.78 -23.39 -16.83
CA SER A 137 -1.36 -24.56 -16.06
C SER A 137 -2.40 -25.07 -15.05
N GLU A 138 -3.12 -24.17 -14.37
CA GLU A 138 -4.19 -24.54 -13.42
C GLU A 138 -5.42 -25.03 -14.17
N VAL A 139 -5.78 -24.38 -15.29
CA VAL A 139 -6.86 -24.83 -16.18
C VAL A 139 -6.51 -26.20 -16.75
N ALA A 140 -5.32 -26.40 -17.30
CA ALA A 140 -4.82 -27.67 -17.83
C ALA A 140 -4.89 -28.77 -16.76
N ARG A 141 -4.45 -28.49 -15.51
CA ARG A 141 -4.56 -29.45 -14.40
C ARG A 141 -6.01 -29.82 -14.08
N ARG A 142 -6.94 -28.85 -14.11
CA ARG A 142 -8.38 -29.10 -13.87
C ARG A 142 -9.05 -29.86 -15.01
N VAL A 143 -8.67 -29.60 -16.27
CA VAL A 143 -9.24 -30.28 -17.43
C VAL A 143 -8.55 -31.61 -17.78
N ALA A 144 -7.38 -31.90 -17.21
CA ALA A 144 -6.69 -33.18 -17.35
C ALA A 144 -7.52 -34.37 -16.84
N ALA A 145 -8.39 -34.14 -15.84
CA ALA A 145 -9.36 -35.14 -15.38
C ALA A 145 -10.36 -35.56 -16.47
N TYR A 146 -10.56 -34.70 -17.48
CA TYR A 146 -11.40 -34.96 -18.66
C TYR A 146 -10.59 -35.39 -19.89
N GLY A 147 -9.28 -35.66 -19.74
CA GLY A 147 -8.42 -36.17 -20.81
C GLY A 147 -7.95 -35.12 -21.83
N LEU A 148 -8.14 -33.83 -21.55
CA LEU A 148 -7.70 -32.72 -22.40
C LEU A 148 -6.24 -32.35 -22.10
N VAL A 149 -5.43 -32.17 -23.15
CA VAL A 149 -3.99 -31.86 -23.07
C VAL A 149 -3.71 -30.45 -23.59
N GLU A 150 -2.81 -29.73 -22.93
CA GLU A 150 -2.42 -28.37 -23.30
C GLU A 150 -1.66 -28.35 -24.64
N SER A 151 -2.04 -27.43 -25.53
CA SER A 151 -1.37 -27.25 -26.83
C SER A 151 -0.10 -26.41 -26.67
N SER A 152 1.07 -27.07 -26.63
CA SER A 152 2.37 -26.40 -26.47
C SER A 152 2.93 -25.78 -27.76
N SER A 153 2.36 -26.08 -28.93
CA SER A 153 2.82 -25.54 -30.21
C SER A 153 2.09 -24.24 -30.59
N PRO A 154 2.81 -23.19 -31.02
CA PRO A 154 2.18 -21.96 -31.49
C PRO A 154 1.34 -22.21 -32.76
N PRO A 155 0.18 -21.56 -32.91
CA PRO A 155 -0.69 -21.76 -34.07
C PRO A 155 -0.05 -21.18 -35.33
N PHE A 156 -0.11 -21.94 -36.44
CA PHE A 156 0.37 -21.49 -37.74
C PHE A 156 -0.50 -20.35 -38.26
N ARG A 157 0.09 -19.17 -38.47
CA ARG A 157 -0.55 -18.08 -39.18
C ARG A 157 -0.46 -18.33 -40.68
N ILE A 158 -1.59 -18.67 -41.30
CA ILE A 158 -1.71 -18.77 -42.75
C ILE A 158 -1.95 -17.35 -43.26
N THR A 159 -0.89 -16.68 -43.71
CA THR A 159 -1.02 -15.40 -44.42
C THR A 159 -1.36 -15.71 -45.87
N VAL A 160 -2.63 -15.52 -46.23
CA VAL A 160 -3.06 -15.59 -47.64
C VAL A 160 -2.67 -14.27 -48.30
N PRO A 161 -1.79 -14.25 -49.31
CA PRO A 161 -1.55 -13.03 -50.08
C PRO A 161 -2.86 -12.61 -50.74
N ALA A 162 -3.22 -11.33 -50.58
CA ALA A 162 -4.39 -10.73 -51.20
C ALA A 162 -4.13 -10.52 -52.72
N GLY A 163 -4.20 -11.61 -53.46
CA GLY A 163 -4.05 -11.67 -54.91
C GLY A 163 -4.22 -13.13 -55.32
N GLY A 164 -5.09 -13.40 -56.29
CA GLY A 164 -5.66 -14.70 -56.62
C GLY A 164 -4.68 -15.88 -56.60
N LEU A 165 -5.16 -17.02 -56.12
CA LEU A 165 -4.52 -18.30 -56.39
C LEU A 165 -4.82 -18.65 -57.85
N ASP A 166 -3.93 -18.25 -58.75
CA ASP A 166 -4.02 -18.60 -60.17
C ASP A 166 -3.77 -20.11 -60.29
N GLU A 167 -4.81 -20.88 -60.68
CA GLU A 167 -4.79 -22.35 -60.71
C GLU A 167 -3.67 -22.95 -61.57
N ALA A 168 -3.06 -22.17 -62.46
CA ALA A 168 -1.96 -22.59 -63.32
C ALA A 168 -0.60 -22.73 -62.59
N GLU A 169 -0.44 -22.16 -61.39
CA GLU A 169 0.83 -22.18 -60.63
C GLU A 169 0.85 -23.25 -59.52
N LEU A 170 -0.32 -23.84 -59.18
CA LEU A 170 -0.43 -24.91 -58.17
C LEU A 170 0.08 -26.27 -58.65
N ASP A 171 0.10 -26.53 -59.96
CA ASP A 171 0.59 -27.80 -60.54
C ASP A 171 2.12 -27.90 -60.62
N GLN A 172 2.84 -26.79 -60.47
CA GLN A 172 4.32 -26.74 -60.50
C GLN A 172 4.96 -26.56 -59.13
N ALA A 173 4.17 -26.38 -58.07
CA ALA A 173 4.68 -26.36 -56.71
C ALA A 173 5.10 -27.79 -56.31
N PRO A 174 6.34 -28.01 -55.83
CA PRO A 174 6.69 -29.31 -55.27
C PRO A 174 5.75 -29.58 -54.10
N VAL A 175 4.97 -30.64 -54.23
CA VAL A 175 4.12 -31.18 -53.16
C VAL A 175 4.95 -31.19 -51.89
N LEU A 176 4.40 -30.67 -50.79
CA LEU A 176 5.05 -30.65 -49.48
C LEU A 176 5.20 -32.09 -48.95
N THR A 177 6.10 -32.86 -49.55
CA THR A 177 6.52 -34.18 -49.10
C THR A 177 7.52 -34.01 -47.97
N ALA A 178 7.54 -34.97 -47.03
CA ALA A 178 8.36 -34.94 -45.81
C ALA A 178 9.84 -34.54 -46.05
N ASP A 179 10.41 -34.95 -47.19
CA ASP A 179 11.79 -34.65 -47.57
C ASP A 179 12.02 -33.17 -47.92
N SER A 180 11.04 -32.52 -48.56
CA SER A 180 11.12 -31.09 -48.92
C SER A 180 10.99 -30.17 -47.70
N ILE A 181 10.22 -30.58 -46.70
CA ILE A 181 10.03 -29.87 -45.43
C ILE A 181 11.29 -29.94 -44.57
N ALA A 182 11.92 -31.13 -44.49
CA ALA A 182 13.18 -31.33 -43.79
C ALA A 182 14.31 -30.50 -44.42
N ALA A 183 14.42 -30.49 -45.75
CA ALA A 183 15.43 -29.69 -46.47
C ALA A 183 15.26 -28.17 -46.23
N ARG A 184 14.02 -27.69 -46.12
CA ARG A 184 13.75 -26.26 -45.91
C ARG A 184 13.95 -25.85 -44.45
N ALA A 185 13.60 -26.71 -43.49
CA ALA A 185 13.88 -26.49 -42.07
C ALA A 185 15.40 -26.44 -41.77
N VAL A 186 16.20 -27.29 -42.41
CA VAL A 186 17.67 -27.25 -42.30
C VAL A 186 18.24 -25.96 -42.90
N ARG A 187 17.70 -25.48 -44.02
CA ARG A 187 18.13 -24.22 -44.64
C ARG A 187 17.77 -22.99 -43.80
N ASP A 188 16.57 -22.95 -43.23
CA ASP A 188 16.12 -21.83 -42.39
C ASP A 188 16.85 -21.79 -41.04
N SER A 189 17.18 -22.96 -40.47
CA SER A 189 18.04 -23.04 -39.26
C SER A 189 19.49 -22.63 -39.53
N LEU A 190 20.06 -22.96 -40.70
CA LEU A 190 21.38 -22.47 -41.12
C LEU A 190 21.38 -20.95 -41.38
N ALA A 191 20.31 -20.39 -41.94
CA ALA A 191 20.15 -18.95 -42.12
C ALA A 191 20.03 -18.22 -40.77
N ALA A 192 19.33 -18.82 -39.80
CA ALA A 192 19.30 -18.33 -38.42
C ALA A 192 20.66 -18.44 -37.71
N ALA A 193 21.49 -19.43 -38.06
CA ALA A 193 22.84 -19.60 -37.51
C ALA A 193 23.90 -18.67 -38.13
N GLY A 194 23.70 -18.21 -39.37
CA GLY A 194 24.60 -17.25 -40.06
C GLY A 194 24.44 -15.79 -39.62
N ALA A 195 23.36 -15.46 -38.91
CA ALA A 195 23.09 -14.11 -38.40
C ALA A 195 23.50 -14.01 -36.92
N ASN A 196 24.80 -14.09 -36.63
CA ASN A 196 25.33 -13.90 -35.29
C ASN A 196 26.51 -12.91 -35.30
N PRO A 197 26.33 -11.63 -34.95
CA PRO A 197 27.45 -10.75 -34.63
C PRO A 197 27.89 -11.06 -33.19
N VAL A 198 28.85 -11.96 -33.04
CA VAL A 198 29.44 -12.27 -31.73
C VAL A 198 30.50 -11.23 -31.36
N ILE A 199 30.09 -10.34 -30.43
CA ILE A 199 30.74 -9.96 -29.17
C ILE A 199 32.15 -9.33 -29.22
N THR A 200 32.37 -8.22 -28.49
CA THR A 200 33.42 -8.17 -27.46
C THR A 200 33.30 -7.03 -26.43
N PRO A 201 33.70 -7.29 -25.16
CA PRO A 201 33.72 -6.35 -24.03
C PRO A 201 35.05 -5.57 -23.99
N SER A 202 35.06 -4.37 -23.40
CA SER A 202 36.32 -3.70 -23.02
C SER A 202 36.20 -2.91 -21.71
N THR A 203 37.23 -3.14 -20.90
CA THR A 203 37.53 -2.70 -19.53
C THR A 203 37.88 -1.21 -19.42
N THR A 204 37.46 -0.57 -18.32
CA THR A 204 37.89 0.77 -17.83
C THR A 204 39.35 0.78 -17.34
N PRO A 205 40.16 1.86 -17.54
CA PRO A 205 40.51 2.74 -16.41
C PRO A 205 40.77 4.25 -16.72
N GLU A 206 40.55 5.07 -15.69
CA GLU A 206 41.18 6.36 -15.27
C GLU A 206 41.28 7.64 -16.16
N THR A 207 40.54 8.70 -15.74
CA THR A 207 40.98 10.02 -15.17
C THR A 207 42.01 10.92 -15.91
N PRO A 208 42.05 12.28 -15.79
CA PRO A 208 41.04 13.36 -15.60
C PRO A 208 41.18 14.57 -16.59
N ALA A 209 40.35 15.60 -16.39
CA ALA A 209 40.62 17.05 -16.56
C ALA A 209 40.17 17.79 -17.85
N GLU A 210 39.68 19.02 -17.61
CA GLU A 210 39.53 20.19 -18.49
C GLU A 210 38.51 20.08 -19.65
N ALA A 211 37.77 21.12 -20.08
CA ALA A 211 37.45 22.45 -19.62
C ALA A 211 36.33 22.98 -20.56
N GLU A 212 35.54 23.94 -20.05
CA GLU A 212 34.93 25.07 -20.77
C GLU A 212 34.09 24.94 -22.07
N GLN A 213 33.04 25.77 -22.07
CA GLN A 213 32.36 26.42 -23.22
C GLN A 213 31.40 25.59 -24.08
N HIS A 214 30.11 25.61 -23.72
CA HIS A 214 29.10 26.53 -24.30
C HIS A 214 27.78 26.48 -23.54
#